data_AF-A0A9P7UN16-F1
#
_entry.id   AF-A0A9P7UN16-F1
#
_cell.length_a   1.000
_cell.length_b   1.000
_cell.length_c   1.000
_cell.angle_alpha   90.00
_cell.angle_beta   90.00
_cell.angle_gamma   90.00
#
_symmetry.space_group_name_H-M   'P 1'
#
loop_
_entity.id
_entity.type
_entity.pdbx_description
1 polymer ?
#
loop_
_entity_poly.entity_id
_entity_poly.type
_entity_poly.pdbx_seq_one_letter_code
_entity_poly.pdbx_strand_id
1 'polypeptide(L)'
;MSSTLFEIGLTVMTEELLVDDVFRIDIRGGRDLENDTLTLARALQIVVDGVESLMKYYNRLQTQVRVLISVSQICHYKCADYLFPEPVCGDAPPSLTFLEKLSPTHVFPNLDVPEGQSTVKPSDFSMCLFRARMQDGTIVMVKFTPRYNVEAHSLLAEAELAPRLLHRTKVVGGWFMIVMEFLPNAQNAFTYLYDHQIQQSKPGHLLPRSVYLDIREALNILHAINLVFGDVRLQNVMVREDKGSVRGCLVDFDWCGVAREARYPVFLTKLRSYDDAGMEAYGKMSIKHDEVLMEEFENFCDAA
;
A
#
# COMPACT_ATOMS: atom_id res chain seq x y z
N MET A 1 20.13 -26.63 -3.01
CA MET A 1 21.02 -25.55 -3.46
C MET A 1 20.25 -24.25 -3.28
N SER A 2 20.82 -23.29 -2.57
CA SER A 2 20.19 -21.97 -2.37
C SER A 2 20.26 -21.19 -3.69
N SER A 3 19.13 -20.90 -4.33
CA SER A 3 19.04 -19.93 -5.41
C SER A 3 18.94 -18.52 -4.82
N THR A 4 19.60 -17.54 -5.43
CA THR A 4 19.42 -16.13 -5.09
C THR A 4 18.60 -15.48 -6.18
N LEU A 5 17.40 -15.03 -5.85
CA LEU A 5 16.53 -14.32 -6.78
C LEU A 5 16.89 -12.84 -6.79
N PHE A 6 17.15 -12.29 -7.98
CA PHE A 6 17.36 -10.86 -8.18
C PHE A 6 16.25 -10.28 -9.06
N GLU A 7 15.62 -9.21 -8.59
CA GLU A 7 14.52 -8.53 -9.26
C GLU A 7 14.82 -7.03 -9.39
N ILE A 8 14.62 -6.49 -10.59
CA ILE A 8 14.55 -5.05 -10.85
C ILE A 8 13.09 -4.75 -11.15
N GLY A 9 12.40 -4.21 -10.14
CA GLY A 9 11.10 -3.61 -10.34
C GLY A 9 11.26 -2.21 -10.94
N LEU A 10 10.52 -1.93 -12.01
CA LEU A 10 10.30 -0.57 -12.48
C LEU A 10 8.80 -0.39 -12.63
N THR A 11 8.25 0.44 -11.77
CA THR A 11 6.86 0.87 -11.87
C THR A 11 6.76 1.99 -12.89
N VAL A 12 6.35 1.66 -14.11
CA VAL A 12 5.95 2.65 -15.12
C VAL A 12 4.46 2.84 -15.01
N MET A 13 4.03 4.09 -14.80
CA MET A 13 2.63 4.39 -14.63
C MET A 13 2.21 5.59 -15.46
N THR A 14 1.28 5.36 -16.38
CA THR A 14 0.66 6.41 -17.18
C THR A 14 -0.73 6.75 -16.66
N GLU A 15 -1.54 5.73 -16.33
CA GLU A 15 -2.88 5.86 -15.71
C GLU A 15 -3.20 4.69 -14.74
N GLU A 16 -2.67 3.49 -15.02
CA GLU A 16 -2.62 2.32 -14.11
C GLU A 16 -1.18 1.77 -14.05
N LEU A 17 -0.85 1.01 -13.00
CA LEU A 17 0.42 0.28 -12.86
C LEU A 17 0.59 -0.69 -14.04
N LEU A 18 1.44 -0.35 -15.01
CA LEU A 18 1.56 -1.12 -16.25
C LEU A 18 2.60 -2.25 -16.15
N VAL A 19 3.63 -2.07 -15.32
CA VAL A 19 4.68 -3.07 -15.09
C VAL A 19 5.19 -2.90 -13.66
N ASP A 20 5.42 -3.99 -12.93
CA ASP A 20 6.03 -3.96 -11.59
C ASP A 20 7.31 -4.80 -11.50
N ASP A 21 7.53 -5.73 -12.43
CA ASP A 21 8.75 -6.52 -12.60
C ASP A 21 9.29 -6.36 -14.05
N VAL A 22 10.24 -5.45 -14.25
CA VAL A 22 10.82 -5.21 -15.60
C VAL A 22 11.94 -6.20 -15.92
N PHE A 23 12.60 -6.73 -14.90
CA PHE A 23 13.64 -7.73 -15.07
C PHE A 23 13.74 -8.63 -13.83
N ARG A 24 13.78 -9.93 -14.06
CA ARG A 24 13.91 -10.96 -13.02
C ARG A 24 14.92 -12.01 -13.47
N ILE A 25 15.86 -12.37 -12.60
CA ILE A 25 16.86 -13.41 -12.85
C ILE A 25 17.08 -14.26 -11.61
N ASP A 26 17.08 -15.58 -11.79
CA ASP A 26 17.39 -16.56 -10.74
C ASP A 26 18.87 -16.92 -10.83
N ILE A 27 19.68 -16.43 -9.89
CA ILE A 27 21.12 -16.70 -9.86
C ILE A 27 21.33 -18.05 -9.18
N ARG A 28 21.46 -19.10 -9.98
CA ARG A 28 21.73 -20.46 -9.48
C ARG A 28 23.23 -20.70 -9.44
N GLY A 29 23.75 -21.10 -8.29
CA GLY A 29 25.15 -21.55 -8.18
C GLY A 29 25.38 -22.77 -9.08
N GLY A 30 26.15 -22.61 -10.16
CA GLY A 30 26.34 -23.66 -11.16
C GLY A 30 27.02 -23.20 -12.45
N ARG A 31 26.84 -23.99 -13.53
CA ARG A 31 27.51 -23.81 -14.84
C ARG A 31 27.19 -22.50 -15.56
N ASP A 32 26.07 -21.86 -15.23
CA ASP A 32 25.59 -20.64 -15.91
C ASP A 32 25.88 -19.35 -15.13
N LEU A 33 26.58 -19.44 -13.99
CA LEU A 33 26.84 -18.30 -13.09
C LEU A 33 27.52 -17.11 -13.78
N GLU A 34 28.45 -17.37 -14.72
CA GLU A 34 29.13 -16.31 -15.47
C GLU A 34 28.15 -15.56 -16.40
N ASN A 35 27.28 -16.28 -17.09
CA ASN A 35 26.26 -15.70 -17.97
C ASN A 35 25.19 -14.94 -17.17
N ASP A 36 24.76 -15.49 -16.04
CA ASP A 36 23.80 -14.84 -15.14
C ASP A 36 24.39 -13.54 -14.57
N THR A 37 25.66 -13.56 -14.16
CA THR A 37 26.38 -12.38 -13.66
C THR A 37 26.53 -11.30 -14.73
N LEU A 38 26.88 -11.66 -15.97
CA LEU A 38 26.98 -10.70 -17.08
C LEU A 38 25.62 -10.11 -17.46
N THR A 39 24.56 -10.93 -17.44
CA THR A 39 23.19 -10.48 -17.71
C THR A 39 22.72 -9.51 -16.64
N LEU A 40 22.98 -9.82 -15.36
CA LEU A 40 22.72 -8.93 -14.23
C LEU A 40 23.46 -7.60 -14.36
N ALA A 41 24.76 -7.62 -14.67
CA ALA A 41 25.58 -6.42 -14.82
C ALA A 41 25.05 -5.50 -15.94
N ARG A 42 24.63 -6.07 -17.08
CA ARG A 42 24.02 -5.31 -18.18
C ARG A 42 22.69 -4.69 -17.77
N ALA A 43 21.83 -5.44 -17.09
CA ALA A 43 20.56 -4.93 -16.61
C ALA A 43 20.76 -3.75 -15.64
N LEU A 44 21.70 -3.86 -14.70
CA LEU A 44 22.07 -2.77 -13.79
C LEU A 44 22.60 -1.53 -14.54
N GLN A 45 23.47 -1.72 -15.54
CA GLN A 45 23.99 -0.60 -16.33
C GLN A 45 22.87 0.13 -17.09
N ILE A 46 21.93 -0.60 -17.70
CA ILE A 46 20.78 -0.02 -18.40
C ILE A 46 19.92 0.83 -17.45
N VAL A 47 19.71 0.36 -16.21
CA VAL A 47 18.98 1.12 -15.19
C VAL A 47 19.72 2.40 -14.83
N VAL A 48 21.03 2.33 -14.58
CA VAL A 48 21.86 3.50 -14.28
C VAL A 48 21.78 4.54 -15.41
N ASP A 49 21.99 4.10 -16.65
CA ASP A 49 21.95 4.97 -17.83
C ASP A 49 20.55 5.58 -18.02
N GLY A 50 19.50 4.80 -17.75
CA GLY A 50 18.11 5.24 -17.79
C GLY A 50 17.80 6.31 -16.73
N VAL A 51 18.23 6.10 -15.48
CA VAL A 51 18.08 7.08 -14.39
C VAL A 51 18.82 8.36 -14.72
N GLU A 52 20.08 8.29 -15.18
CA GLU A 52 20.82 9.48 -15.60
C GLU A 52 20.11 10.24 -16.73
N SER A 53 19.58 9.51 -17.71
CA SER A 53 18.85 10.09 -18.85
C SER A 53 17.57 10.79 -18.41
N LEU A 54 16.82 10.18 -17.49
CA LEU A 54 15.63 10.77 -16.87
C LEU A 54 15.98 12.01 -16.04
N MET A 55 17.05 11.98 -15.23
CA MET A 55 17.52 13.14 -14.49
C MET A 55 17.90 14.29 -15.44
N LYS A 56 18.65 14.01 -16.52
CA LYS A 56 18.99 14.99 -17.56
C LYS A 56 17.73 15.56 -18.21
N TYR A 57 16.75 14.73 -18.52
CA TYR A 57 15.47 15.15 -19.09
C TYR A 57 14.68 16.08 -18.13
N TYR A 58 14.53 15.69 -16.86
CA TYR A 58 13.81 16.50 -15.87
C TYR A 58 14.50 17.81 -15.53
N ASN A 59 15.84 17.84 -15.48
CA ASN A 59 16.60 19.08 -15.32
C ASN A 59 16.37 20.05 -16.49
N ARG A 60 16.28 19.53 -17.72
CA ARG A 60 15.93 20.36 -18.89
C ARG A 60 14.50 20.87 -18.80
N LEU A 61 13.54 20.02 -18.44
CA LEU A 61 12.13 20.43 -18.27
C LEU A 61 11.98 21.51 -17.21
N GLN A 62 12.58 21.35 -16.02
CA GLN A 62 12.54 22.38 -14.97
C GLN A 62 13.10 23.72 -15.45
N THR A 63 14.20 23.68 -16.22
CA THR A 63 14.81 24.89 -16.79
C THR A 63 13.86 25.56 -17.78
N GLN A 64 13.20 24.81 -18.66
CA GLN A 64 12.24 25.33 -19.64
C GLN A 64 10.95 25.85 -18.99
N VAL A 65 10.42 25.15 -17.99
CA VAL A 65 9.24 25.56 -17.23
C VAL A 65 9.53 26.84 -16.43
N ARG A 66 10.70 26.97 -15.79
CA ARG A 66 11.12 28.22 -15.11
C ARG A 66 11.22 29.39 -16.09
N VAL A 67 11.73 29.16 -17.30
CA VAL A 67 11.76 30.18 -18.36
C VAL A 67 10.34 30.56 -18.77
N LEU A 68 9.45 29.60 -19.01
CA LEU A 68 8.05 29.84 -19.37
C LEU A 68 7.30 30.60 -18.27
N ILE A 69 7.46 30.24 -16.99
CA ILE A 69 6.83 30.94 -15.85
C ILE A 69 7.38 32.36 -15.68
N SER A 70 8.67 32.60 -15.94
CA SER A 70 9.24 33.95 -15.92
C SER A 70 8.68 34.86 -17.02
N VAL A 71 8.19 34.25 -18.12
CA VAL A 71 7.57 34.94 -19.25
C VAL A 71 6.04 35.02 -19.12
N SER A 72 5.42 34.14 -18.32
CA SER A 72 3.96 33.93 -18.26
C SER A 72 3.27 34.43 -16.98
N GLN A 73 3.64 35.62 -16.48
CA GLN A 73 2.74 36.43 -15.61
C GLN A 73 1.33 36.69 -16.24
N ILE A 74 1.00 36.10 -17.39
CA ILE A 74 -0.18 36.37 -18.22
C ILE A 74 -1.16 35.17 -18.29
N CYS A 75 -0.84 33.96 -17.80
CA CYS A 75 -1.71 32.79 -18.04
C CYS A 75 -2.19 32.09 -16.76
N HIS A 76 -3.40 32.44 -16.31
CA HIS A 76 -4.16 31.77 -15.24
C HIS A 76 -4.77 30.42 -15.67
N TYR A 77 -3.97 29.46 -16.13
CA TYR A 77 -4.48 28.10 -16.42
C TYR A 77 -3.78 27.03 -15.59
N LYS A 78 -4.51 26.50 -14.61
CA LYS A 78 -4.27 25.31 -13.76
C LYS A 78 -4.11 23.97 -14.53
N CYS A 79 -3.81 24.03 -15.83
CA CYS A 79 -3.82 22.85 -16.71
C CYS A 79 -2.44 22.18 -16.82
N ALA A 80 -1.38 22.85 -16.36
CA ALA A 80 -0.01 22.35 -16.44
C ALA A 80 0.33 21.26 -15.40
N ASP A 81 -0.48 21.14 -14.33
CA ASP A 81 -0.22 20.26 -13.18
C ASP A 81 -0.31 18.76 -13.52
N TYR A 82 -0.94 18.41 -14.66
CA TYR A 82 -1.21 17.02 -15.06
C TYR A 82 -0.36 16.54 -16.26
N LEU A 83 0.24 17.46 -17.02
CA LEU A 83 0.93 17.15 -18.28
C LEU A 83 2.46 17.04 -18.14
N PHE A 84 3.01 17.62 -17.07
CA PHE A 84 4.40 17.47 -16.71
C PHE A 84 4.45 16.93 -15.29
N PRO A 85 5.20 15.85 -15.01
CA PRO A 85 5.34 15.38 -13.64
C PRO A 85 5.96 16.53 -12.84
N GLU A 86 5.24 17.04 -11.83
CA GLU A 86 5.80 17.99 -10.88
C GLU A 86 7.07 17.36 -10.30
N PRO A 87 8.27 17.87 -10.62
CA PRO A 87 9.46 17.40 -9.96
C PRO A 87 9.40 18.01 -8.55
N VAL A 88 9.01 17.18 -7.59
CA VAL A 88 8.60 17.65 -6.28
C VAL A 88 9.78 18.34 -5.58
N CYS A 89 9.63 19.64 -5.32
CA CYS A 89 10.36 20.38 -4.28
C CYS A 89 9.71 20.11 -2.91
N GLY A 90 9.65 18.83 -2.50
CA GLY A 90 9.21 18.42 -1.17
C GLY A 90 10.41 18.32 -0.22
N ASP A 91 10.14 18.10 1.06
CA ASP A 91 11.19 17.68 1.99
C ASP A 91 11.86 16.41 1.44
N ALA A 92 13.20 16.39 1.48
CA ALA A 92 13.96 15.25 1.02
C ALA A 92 13.47 13.99 1.76
N PRO A 93 13.20 12.88 1.06
CA PRO A 93 12.79 11.65 1.71
C PRO A 93 13.84 11.23 2.74
N PRO A 94 13.43 10.58 3.84
CA PRO A 94 14.39 10.03 4.78
C PRO A 94 15.31 9.05 4.06
N SER A 95 16.56 9.00 4.49
CA SER A 95 17.51 8.02 3.96
C SER A 95 17.09 6.62 4.44
N LEU A 96 16.71 5.78 3.48
CA LEU A 96 16.17 4.45 3.70
C LEU A 96 16.97 3.41 2.92
N THR A 97 17.23 2.28 3.57
CA THR A 97 17.70 1.05 2.91
C THR A 97 16.52 0.08 2.81
N PHE A 98 16.01 -0.12 1.59
CA PHE A 98 14.93 -1.08 1.33
C PHE A 98 15.43 -2.51 1.54
N LEU A 99 14.68 -3.31 2.29
CA LEU A 99 15.04 -4.68 2.65
C LEU A 99 14.28 -5.70 1.81
N GLU A 100 12.98 -5.50 1.62
CA GLU A 100 12.11 -6.40 0.85
C GLU A 100 10.84 -5.66 0.36
N LYS A 101 10.34 -6.06 -0.81
CA LYS A 101 8.98 -5.74 -1.29
C LYS A 101 8.04 -6.79 -0.71
N LEU A 102 6.93 -6.37 -0.11
CA LEU A 102 5.94 -7.30 0.40
C LEU A 102 5.03 -7.73 -0.75
N SER A 103 5.03 -9.02 -1.06
CA SER A 103 4.12 -9.60 -2.05
C SER A 103 2.74 -9.85 -1.43
N PRO A 104 1.67 -9.88 -2.24
CA PRO A 104 0.37 -10.39 -1.81
C PRO A 104 0.48 -11.78 -1.18
N THR A 105 1.36 -12.64 -1.69
CA THR A 105 1.55 -14.02 -1.20
C THR A 105 2.15 -14.15 0.20
N HIS A 106 2.88 -13.16 0.72
CA HIS A 106 3.28 -13.16 2.14
C HIS A 106 2.11 -12.86 3.10
N VAL A 107 0.99 -12.38 2.55
CA VAL A 107 -0.31 -12.24 3.24
C VAL A 107 -1.23 -13.45 2.98
N PHE A 108 -1.00 -14.18 1.88
CA PHE A 108 -1.76 -15.37 1.48
C PHE A 108 -0.89 -16.63 1.40
N PRO A 109 -0.61 -17.32 2.51
CA PRO A 109 0.00 -18.64 2.44
C PRO A 109 -1.05 -19.63 1.90
N ASN A 110 -0.90 -20.02 0.64
CA ASN A 110 -1.58 -21.13 -0.04
C ASN A 110 -3.09 -20.95 -0.31
N LEU A 111 -3.40 -20.30 -1.43
CA LEU A 111 -4.50 -20.76 -2.27
C LEU A 111 -3.89 -21.71 -3.31
N ASP A 112 -3.99 -23.02 -3.06
CA ASP A 112 -3.79 -24.02 -4.11
C ASP A 112 -4.81 -23.76 -5.21
N VAL A 113 -4.39 -23.04 -6.26
CA VAL A 113 -5.16 -22.94 -7.50
C VAL A 113 -4.84 -24.21 -8.29
N PRO A 114 -5.83 -25.09 -8.58
CA PRO A 114 -5.60 -26.26 -9.40
C PRO A 114 -5.01 -25.83 -10.75
N GLU A 115 -3.90 -26.45 -11.14
CA GLU A 115 -3.25 -26.23 -12.43
C GLU A 115 -4.28 -26.40 -13.57
N GLY A 116 -4.55 -25.31 -14.31
CA GLY A 116 -5.38 -25.41 -15.52
C GLY A 116 -6.24 -24.20 -15.91
N GLN A 117 -6.37 -23.17 -15.08
CA GLN A 117 -7.07 -21.92 -15.45
C GLN A 117 -6.23 -20.69 -15.10
N SER A 118 -5.13 -20.50 -15.84
CA SER A 118 -4.45 -19.21 -15.91
C SER A 118 -5.22 -18.30 -16.85
N THR A 119 -6.31 -17.71 -16.35
CA THR A 119 -6.74 -16.39 -16.81
C THR A 119 -6.25 -15.41 -15.77
N VAL A 120 -5.19 -14.68 -16.10
CA VAL A 120 -4.62 -13.56 -15.34
C VAL A 120 -5.73 -12.81 -14.61
N LYS A 121 -5.78 -12.95 -13.29
CA LYS A 121 -6.73 -12.19 -12.46
C LYS A 121 -6.18 -10.76 -12.31
N PRO A 122 -6.97 -9.72 -12.60
CA PRO A 122 -6.55 -8.34 -12.40
C PRO A 122 -6.56 -8.01 -10.90
N SER A 123 -5.52 -8.42 -10.18
CA SER A 123 -5.25 -7.98 -8.80
C SER A 123 -3.81 -8.21 -8.31
N ASP A 124 -2.95 -8.86 -9.09
CA ASP A 124 -1.54 -9.09 -8.71
C ASP A 124 -0.67 -7.81 -8.72
N PHE A 125 -1.20 -6.68 -9.19
CA PHE A 125 -0.42 -5.48 -9.52
C PHE A 125 -0.29 -4.39 -8.41
N SER A 126 -0.73 -4.59 -7.15
CA SER A 126 -1.12 -3.39 -6.34
C SER A 126 -0.54 -3.18 -4.93
N MET A 127 0.54 -3.85 -4.50
CA MET A 127 1.21 -3.45 -3.25
C MET A 127 2.61 -2.88 -3.49
N CYS A 128 2.70 -1.55 -3.57
CA CYS A 128 3.97 -0.83 -3.44
C CYS A 128 4.34 -0.65 -1.95
N LEU A 129 4.33 -1.75 -1.20
CA LEU A 129 4.60 -1.79 0.23
C LEU A 129 5.93 -2.51 0.49
N PHE A 130 6.79 -1.91 1.30
CA PHE A 130 8.15 -2.37 1.51
C PHE A 130 8.53 -2.31 2.99
N ARG A 131 9.36 -3.26 3.43
CA ARG A 131 10.11 -3.13 4.68
C ARG A 131 11.43 -2.42 4.39
N ALA A 132 11.75 -1.39 5.16
CA ALA A 132 12.98 -0.63 5.02
C ALA A 132 13.65 -0.39 6.37
N ARG A 133 14.91 0.05 6.34
CA ARG A 133 15.69 0.44 7.50
C ARG A 133 16.09 1.91 7.39
N MET A 134 15.86 2.68 8.44
CA MET A 134 16.32 4.06 8.58
C MET A 134 17.82 4.11 8.95
N GLN A 135 18.44 5.29 8.85
CA GLN A 135 19.88 5.45 9.19
C GLN A 135 20.23 5.09 10.63
N ASP A 136 19.31 5.30 11.57
CA ASP A 136 19.46 4.94 12.98
C ASP A 136 19.27 3.43 13.26
N GLY A 137 18.96 2.65 12.23
CA GLY A 137 18.72 1.21 12.33
C GLY A 137 17.26 0.82 12.56
N THR A 138 16.35 1.77 12.79
CA THR A 138 14.92 1.51 12.97
C THR A 138 14.31 0.85 11.73
N ILE A 139 13.55 -0.23 11.92
CA ILE A 139 12.78 -0.89 10.84
C ILE A 139 11.44 -0.19 10.67
N VAL A 140 11.08 0.10 9.42
CA VAL A 140 9.87 0.83 9.06
C VAL A 140 9.16 0.19 7.87
N MET A 141 7.88 0.53 7.73
CA MET A 141 7.07 0.21 6.57
C MET A 141 7.01 1.41 5.64
N VAL A 142 7.22 1.18 4.34
CA VAL A 142 7.18 2.22 3.30
C VAL A 142 6.13 1.86 2.28
N LYS A 143 5.11 2.71 2.13
CA LYS A 143 4.08 2.58 1.09
C LYS A 143 4.25 3.68 0.06
N PHE A 144 4.16 3.33 -1.22
CA PHE A 144 3.96 4.27 -2.30
C PHE A 144 2.51 4.22 -2.76
N THR A 145 1.85 5.36 -2.86
CA THR A 145 0.44 5.41 -3.28
C THR A 145 0.07 6.77 -3.88
N PRO A 146 -0.85 6.83 -4.88
CA PRO A 146 -1.30 8.10 -5.45
C PRO A 146 -2.23 8.89 -4.50
N ARG A 147 -2.84 8.24 -3.51
CA ARG A 147 -3.78 8.86 -2.58
C ARG A 147 -3.59 8.28 -1.19
N TYR A 148 -3.55 9.14 -0.18
CA TYR A 148 -3.40 8.72 1.20
C TYR A 148 -4.02 9.73 2.16
N ASN A 149 -4.87 9.28 3.08
CA ASN A 149 -5.44 10.15 4.10
C ASN A 149 -4.55 10.24 5.33
N VAL A 150 -3.63 11.21 5.31
CA VAL A 150 -2.67 11.48 6.40
C VAL A 150 -3.37 11.93 7.69
N GLU A 151 -4.47 12.69 7.58
CA GLU A 151 -5.22 13.20 8.72
C GLU A 151 -5.87 12.06 9.50
N ALA A 152 -6.60 11.18 8.80
CA ALA A 152 -7.19 9.99 9.39
C ALA A 152 -6.15 9.06 10.01
N HIS A 153 -5.03 8.82 9.32
CA HIS A 153 -3.95 7.99 9.83
C HIS A 153 -3.35 8.58 11.11
N SER A 154 -3.02 9.88 11.10
CA SER A 154 -2.43 10.54 12.27
C SER A 154 -3.38 10.53 13.47
N LEU A 155 -4.67 10.81 13.23
CA LEU A 155 -5.69 10.80 14.27
C LEU A 155 -5.83 9.42 14.94
N LEU A 156 -5.88 8.35 14.14
CA LEU A 156 -5.94 7.00 14.69
C LEU A 156 -4.63 6.56 15.33
N ALA A 157 -3.49 7.01 14.82
CA ALA A 157 -2.19 6.72 15.42
C ALA A 157 -2.05 7.35 16.81
N GLU A 158 -2.55 8.58 17.01
CA GLU A 158 -2.61 9.24 18.32
C GLU A 158 -3.50 8.47 19.32
N ALA A 159 -4.54 7.80 18.83
CA ALA A 159 -5.42 6.95 19.63
C ALA A 159 -4.91 5.50 19.81
N GLU A 160 -3.70 5.18 19.33
CA GLU A 160 -3.14 3.82 19.30
C GLU A 160 -3.99 2.81 18.48
N LEU A 161 -4.77 3.31 17.52
CA LEU A 161 -5.65 2.54 16.61
C LEU A 161 -5.13 2.47 15.17
N ALA A 162 -3.92 2.98 14.92
CA ALA A 162 -3.13 2.79 13.72
C ALA A 162 -1.63 2.78 14.08
N PRO A 163 -0.74 2.18 13.25
CA PRO A 163 0.70 2.33 13.43
C PRO A 163 1.11 3.79 13.35
N ARG A 164 2.17 4.20 14.05
CA ARG A 164 2.61 5.61 13.97
C ARG A 164 3.00 6.01 12.55
N LEU A 165 2.47 7.14 12.09
CA LEU A 165 2.94 7.78 10.87
C LEU A 165 4.26 8.50 11.16
N LEU A 166 5.32 8.17 10.42
CA LEU A 166 6.67 8.70 10.65
C LEU A 166 7.04 9.78 9.62
N HIS A 167 6.65 9.60 8.36
CA HIS A 167 6.96 10.53 7.31
C HIS A 167 5.96 10.45 6.16
N ARG A 168 5.74 11.58 5.49
CA ARG A 168 4.98 11.67 4.24
C ARG A 168 5.65 12.67 3.33
N THR A 169 6.12 12.22 2.17
CA THR A 169 6.65 13.11 1.14
C THR A 169 6.03 12.80 -0.21
N LYS A 170 5.87 13.84 -1.04
CA LYS A 170 5.47 13.67 -2.43
C LYS A 170 6.69 13.20 -3.23
N VAL A 171 6.50 12.21 -4.09
CA VAL A 171 7.51 11.71 -5.02
C VAL A 171 7.07 11.95 -6.46
N VAL A 172 7.99 11.74 -7.41
CA VAL A 172 7.76 11.98 -8.85
C VAL A 172 6.51 11.25 -9.32
N GLY A 173 5.73 11.90 -10.19
CA GLY A 173 4.49 11.33 -10.75
C GLY A 173 3.24 11.59 -9.91
N GLY A 174 3.30 12.47 -8.89
CA GLY A 174 2.15 12.83 -8.06
C GLY A 174 1.83 11.82 -6.95
N TRP A 175 2.77 10.92 -6.67
CA TRP A 175 2.63 9.88 -5.65
C TRP A 175 3.09 10.37 -4.28
N PHE A 176 2.70 9.65 -3.24
CA PHE A 176 3.22 9.82 -1.89
C PHE A 176 4.09 8.63 -1.53
N MET A 177 5.22 8.91 -0.89
CA MET A 177 5.94 7.97 -0.05
C MET A 177 5.47 8.18 1.39
N ILE A 178 4.87 7.15 1.96
CA ILE A 178 4.39 7.09 3.34
C ILE A 178 5.32 6.16 4.11
N VAL A 179 5.95 6.67 5.17
CA VAL A 179 6.77 5.89 6.08
C VAL A 179 6.03 5.78 7.40
N MET A 180 5.80 4.56 7.87
CA MET A 180 5.07 4.27 9.09
C MET A 180 5.79 3.20 9.93
N GLU A 181 5.40 3.10 11.19
CA GLU A 181 5.91 2.12 12.12
C GLU A 181 5.76 0.69 11.60
N PHE A 182 6.82 -0.10 11.77
CA PHE A 182 6.76 -1.54 11.58
C PHE A 182 6.32 -2.22 12.87
N LEU A 183 5.34 -3.11 12.78
CA LEU A 183 4.81 -3.87 13.91
C LEU A 183 5.37 -5.31 13.88
N PRO A 184 6.51 -5.60 14.56
CA PRO A 184 7.24 -6.87 14.40
C PRO A 184 6.47 -8.11 14.89
N ASN A 185 5.53 -7.93 15.82
CA ASN A 185 4.74 -9.01 16.42
C ASN A 185 3.25 -8.86 16.10
N ALA A 186 2.94 -8.28 14.94
CA ALA A 186 1.58 -8.15 14.46
C ALA A 186 1.42 -8.86 13.12
N GLN A 187 0.23 -9.39 12.90
CA GLN A 187 -0.17 -9.98 11.63
C GLN A 187 -1.53 -9.44 11.25
N ASN A 188 -1.86 -9.39 9.97
CA ASN A 188 -3.20 -8.99 9.58
C ASN A 188 -4.23 -10.03 10.07
N ALA A 189 -5.48 -9.61 10.25
CA ALA A 189 -6.53 -10.45 10.82
C ALA A 189 -6.83 -11.69 9.97
N PHE A 190 -6.61 -11.62 8.65
CA PHE A 190 -6.75 -12.78 7.76
C PHE A 190 -5.71 -13.85 8.10
N THR A 191 -4.43 -13.49 8.15
CA THR A 191 -3.34 -14.39 8.53
C THR A 191 -3.52 -14.91 9.95
N TYR A 192 -3.97 -14.04 10.88
CA TYR A 192 -4.27 -14.44 12.26
C TYR A 192 -5.25 -15.61 12.33
N LEU A 193 -6.40 -15.48 11.66
CA LEU A 193 -7.43 -16.52 11.64
C LEU A 193 -6.93 -17.80 10.97
N TYR A 194 -6.22 -17.66 9.85
CA TYR A 194 -5.71 -18.78 9.09
C TYR A 194 -4.68 -19.61 9.87
N ASP A 195 -3.66 -18.96 10.43
CA ASP A 195 -2.59 -19.63 11.17
C ASP A 195 -3.12 -20.32 12.42
N HIS A 196 -4.05 -19.69 13.15
CA HIS A 196 -4.66 -20.31 14.32
C HIS A 196 -5.55 -21.52 13.96
N GLN A 197 -6.27 -21.46 12.83
CA GLN A 197 -7.06 -22.60 12.36
C GLN A 197 -6.17 -23.81 12.04
N ILE A 198 -5.04 -23.60 11.36
CA ILE A 198 -4.08 -24.65 11.00
C ILE A 198 -3.34 -25.17 12.23
N GLN A 199 -2.74 -24.28 13.03
CA GLN A 199 -1.87 -24.67 14.15
C GLN A 199 -2.64 -25.32 15.31
N GLN A 200 -3.86 -24.85 15.59
CA GLN A 200 -4.63 -25.35 16.74
C GLN A 200 -5.64 -26.44 16.37
N SER A 201 -5.81 -26.77 15.08
CA SER A 201 -6.85 -27.70 14.61
C SER A 201 -8.25 -27.38 15.17
N LYS A 202 -8.51 -26.09 15.42
CA LYS A 202 -9.78 -25.59 15.97
C LYS A 202 -10.58 -24.97 14.84
N PRO A 203 -11.52 -25.69 14.23
CA PRO A 203 -12.48 -25.09 13.32
C PRO A 203 -13.28 -24.01 14.08
N GLY A 204 -13.36 -22.80 13.51
CA GLY A 204 -14.09 -21.68 14.10
C GLY A 204 -13.31 -20.84 15.12
N HIS A 205 -11.98 -20.77 15.02
CA HIS A 205 -11.24 -19.73 15.74
C HIS A 205 -11.67 -18.34 15.25
N LEU A 206 -12.01 -17.46 16.18
CA LEU A 206 -12.48 -16.09 15.91
C LEU A 206 -11.46 -15.09 16.47
N LEU A 207 -11.52 -13.86 15.94
CA LEU A 207 -10.77 -12.74 16.49
C LEU A 207 -11.30 -12.40 17.88
N PRO A 208 -10.42 -12.15 18.86
CA PRO A 208 -10.85 -11.70 20.18
C PRO A 208 -11.75 -10.46 20.09
N ARG A 209 -12.80 -10.41 20.93
CA ARG A 209 -13.76 -9.29 20.93
C ARG A 209 -13.10 -7.91 21.07
N SER A 210 -11.96 -7.83 21.74
CA SER A 210 -11.17 -6.60 21.86
C SER A 210 -10.76 -6.02 20.51
N VAL A 211 -10.42 -6.86 19.52
CA VAL A 211 -10.07 -6.41 18.16
C VAL A 211 -11.27 -5.71 17.52
N TYR A 212 -12.46 -6.31 17.60
CA TYR A 212 -13.69 -5.69 17.11
C TYR A 212 -13.96 -4.34 17.79
N LEU A 213 -13.81 -4.27 19.12
CA LEU A 213 -14.02 -3.04 19.87
C LEU A 213 -13.04 -1.93 19.45
N ASP A 214 -11.78 -2.27 19.22
CA ASP A 214 -10.76 -1.33 18.73
C ASP A 214 -11.10 -0.80 17.34
N ILE A 215 -11.48 -1.66 16.40
CA ILE A 215 -11.83 -1.23 15.03
C ILE A 215 -13.12 -0.40 15.03
N ARG A 216 -14.11 -0.76 15.86
CA ARG A 216 -15.32 0.05 16.01
C ARG A 216 -15.01 1.43 16.58
N GLU A 217 -14.12 1.51 17.57
CA GLU A 217 -13.69 2.79 18.12
C GLU A 217 -12.93 3.64 17.09
N ALA A 218 -12.10 3.01 16.27
CA ALA A 218 -11.41 3.69 15.18
C ALA A 218 -12.40 4.33 14.20
N LEU A 219 -13.45 3.60 13.81
CA LEU A 219 -14.50 4.14 12.96
C LEU A 219 -15.26 5.29 13.64
N ASN A 220 -15.62 5.15 14.92
CA ASN A 220 -16.31 6.20 15.67
C ASN A 220 -15.50 7.52 15.67
N ILE A 221 -14.18 7.44 15.88
CA ILE A 221 -13.28 8.59 15.87
C ILE A 221 -13.27 9.27 14.50
N LEU A 222 -13.19 8.51 13.41
CA LEU A 222 -13.24 9.04 12.04
C LEU A 222 -14.60 9.68 11.73
N HIS A 223 -15.68 8.98 12.08
CA HIS A 223 -17.05 9.41 11.81
C HIS A 223 -17.39 10.71 12.55
N ALA A 224 -16.86 10.90 13.77
CA ALA A 224 -17.04 12.12 14.56
C ALA A 224 -16.54 13.39 13.84
N ILE A 225 -15.59 13.26 12.92
CA ILE A 225 -15.06 14.35 12.09
C ILE A 225 -15.47 14.23 10.61
N ASN A 226 -16.53 13.46 10.32
CA ASN A 226 -17.08 13.26 8.98
C ASN A 226 -16.11 12.61 7.98
N LEU A 227 -15.16 11.80 8.47
CA LEU A 227 -14.33 10.93 7.65
C LEU A 227 -14.90 9.51 7.64
N VAL A 228 -14.73 8.81 6.52
CA VAL A 228 -15.06 7.38 6.35
C VAL A 228 -13.79 6.63 5.99
N PHE A 229 -13.65 5.39 6.47
CA PHE A 229 -12.49 4.56 6.18
C PHE A 229 -12.62 3.89 4.80
N GLY A 230 -13.79 3.32 4.52
CA GLY A 230 -14.20 2.81 3.21
C GLY A 230 -13.73 1.39 2.86
N ASP A 231 -12.69 0.86 3.52
CA ASP A 231 -12.11 -0.45 3.19
C ASP A 231 -11.87 -1.33 4.44
N VAL A 232 -12.85 -1.41 5.35
CA VAL A 232 -12.74 -2.30 6.52
C VAL A 232 -12.81 -3.75 6.05
N ARG A 233 -11.69 -4.47 6.18
CA ARG A 233 -11.55 -5.89 5.83
C ARG A 233 -10.42 -6.53 6.61
N LEU A 234 -10.41 -7.86 6.67
CA LEU A 234 -9.42 -8.65 7.42
C LEU A 234 -7.97 -8.29 7.07
N GLN A 235 -7.68 -7.93 5.82
CA GLN A 235 -6.33 -7.57 5.37
C GLN A 235 -5.88 -6.19 5.86
N ASN A 236 -6.82 -5.27 6.12
CA ASN A 236 -6.54 -3.91 6.56
C ASN A 236 -6.64 -3.74 8.08
N VAL A 237 -6.81 -4.85 8.81
CA VAL A 237 -6.78 -4.89 10.27
C VAL A 237 -5.54 -5.66 10.71
N MET A 238 -4.66 -5.00 11.46
CA MET A 238 -3.52 -5.65 12.11
C MET A 238 -3.92 -6.09 13.52
N VAL A 239 -3.63 -7.33 13.84
CA VAL A 239 -3.80 -7.94 15.15
C VAL A 239 -2.45 -7.99 15.84
N ARG A 240 -2.35 -7.38 17.03
CA ARG A 240 -1.12 -7.30 17.82
C ARG A 240 -1.37 -7.70 19.27
N GLU A 241 -0.37 -8.26 19.92
CA GLU A 241 -0.39 -8.44 21.37
C GLU A 241 0.21 -7.21 22.05
N ASP A 242 -0.54 -6.57 22.94
CA ASP A 242 -0.10 -5.47 23.78
C ASP A 242 -0.39 -5.77 25.25
N LYS A 243 0.67 -5.84 26.06
CA LYS A 243 0.61 -6.05 27.53
C LYS A 243 -0.30 -7.22 27.96
N GLY A 244 -0.33 -8.30 27.17
CA GLY A 244 -1.16 -9.49 27.44
C GLY A 244 -2.61 -9.39 26.96
N SER A 245 -2.97 -8.34 26.23
CA SER A 245 -4.24 -8.21 25.51
C SER A 245 -4.00 -8.26 24.00
N VAL A 246 -4.84 -9.00 23.29
CA VAL A 246 -4.89 -8.91 21.82
C VAL A 246 -5.64 -7.63 21.45
N ARG A 247 -5.08 -6.80 20.57
CA ARG A 247 -5.61 -5.50 20.13
C ARG A 247 -5.63 -5.41 18.61
N GLY A 248 -6.54 -4.59 18.09
CA GLY A 248 -6.66 -4.27 16.67
C GLY A 248 -6.12 -2.88 16.32
N CYS A 249 -5.65 -2.69 15.09
CA CYS A 249 -5.52 -1.36 14.50
C CYS A 249 -5.75 -1.40 12.98
N LEU A 250 -6.21 -0.27 12.43
CA LEU A 250 -6.39 -0.10 10.99
C LEU A 250 -5.07 0.26 10.29
N VAL A 251 -4.93 -0.25 9.08
CA VAL A 251 -3.87 0.11 8.11
C VAL A 251 -4.50 0.31 6.74
N ASP A 252 -3.76 0.92 5.81
CA ASP A 252 -4.23 1.23 4.45
C ASP A 252 -5.32 2.33 4.39
N PHE A 253 -4.87 3.58 4.44
CA PHE A 253 -5.73 4.77 4.43
C PHE A 253 -5.93 5.36 3.02
N ASP A 254 -5.76 4.56 1.97
CA ASP A 254 -5.81 5.05 0.58
C ASP A 254 -7.23 5.46 0.16
N TRP A 255 -8.25 4.77 0.70
CA TRP A 255 -9.66 5.03 0.38
C TRP A 255 -10.27 6.05 1.33
N CYS A 256 -9.68 6.25 2.51
CA CYS A 256 -10.26 7.08 3.54
C CYS A 256 -10.47 8.54 3.06
N GLY A 257 -11.61 9.13 3.41
CA GLY A 257 -11.92 10.49 2.99
C GLY A 257 -13.22 11.04 3.55
N VAL A 258 -13.60 12.25 3.13
CA VAL A 258 -14.79 12.93 3.62
C VAL A 258 -16.06 12.20 3.17
N ALA A 259 -16.97 11.93 4.10
CA ALA A 259 -18.22 11.25 3.82
C ALA A 259 -19.04 12.02 2.77
N ARG A 260 -19.61 11.30 1.79
CA ARG A 260 -20.40 11.82 0.65
C ARG A 260 -19.63 12.70 -0.34
N GLU A 261 -18.31 12.80 -0.19
CA GLU A 261 -17.41 13.50 -1.12
C GLU A 261 -16.38 12.54 -1.72
N ALA A 262 -15.71 11.79 -0.85
CA ALA A 262 -14.75 10.76 -1.25
C ALA A 262 -15.47 9.64 -2.03
N ARG A 263 -14.74 9.05 -2.98
CA ARG A 263 -15.28 8.04 -3.89
C ARG A 263 -14.46 6.77 -3.84
N TYR A 264 -15.15 5.64 -4.02
CA TYR A 264 -14.48 4.38 -4.29
C TYR A 264 -13.66 4.44 -5.59
N PRO A 265 -12.66 3.56 -5.75
CA PRO A 265 -11.99 3.38 -7.03
C PRO A 265 -12.95 2.96 -8.15
N VAL A 266 -12.56 3.21 -9.40
CA VAL A 266 -13.31 2.77 -10.59
C VAL A 266 -13.32 1.25 -10.77
N PHE A 267 -12.38 0.56 -10.13
CA PHE A 267 -12.21 -0.90 -10.17
C PHE A 267 -12.73 -1.60 -8.90
N LEU A 268 -13.66 -0.98 -8.17
CA LEU A 268 -14.25 -1.59 -6.97
C LEU A 268 -14.79 -2.98 -7.30
N THR A 269 -14.34 -3.98 -6.54
CA THR A 269 -14.80 -5.36 -6.72
C THR A 269 -16.26 -5.48 -6.34
N LYS A 270 -17.06 -6.17 -7.15
CA LYS A 270 -18.47 -6.41 -6.88
C LYS A 270 -18.64 -7.59 -5.93
N LEU A 271 -18.96 -7.29 -4.67
CA LEU A 271 -19.42 -8.27 -3.69
C LEU A 271 -20.92 -8.06 -3.46
N ARG A 272 -21.66 -9.12 -3.11
CA ARG A 272 -23.11 -9.03 -2.91
C ARG A 272 -23.48 -8.02 -1.81
N SER A 273 -22.73 -8.04 -0.71
CA SER A 273 -22.97 -7.13 0.40
C SER A 273 -22.69 -5.66 0.06
N TYR A 274 -21.75 -5.43 -0.87
CA TYR A 274 -21.45 -4.10 -1.39
C TYR A 274 -22.65 -3.57 -2.20
N ASP A 275 -23.24 -4.40 -3.05
CA ASP A 275 -24.43 -4.05 -3.83
C ASP A 275 -25.62 -3.73 -2.90
N ASP A 276 -25.88 -4.57 -1.89
CA ASP A 276 -26.97 -4.36 -0.92
C ASP A 276 -26.82 -3.06 -0.13
N ALA A 277 -25.58 -2.64 0.14
CA ALA A 277 -25.25 -1.39 0.80
C ALA A 277 -25.22 -0.15 -0.12
N GLY A 278 -25.29 -0.34 -1.44
CA GLY A 278 -25.18 0.73 -2.44
C GLY A 278 -23.73 1.20 -2.69
N MET A 279 -22.75 0.34 -2.42
CA MET A 279 -21.34 0.60 -2.72
C MET A 279 -21.07 0.32 -4.20
N GLU A 280 -20.88 1.38 -4.99
CA GLU A 280 -20.66 1.28 -6.43
C GLU A 280 -19.26 1.75 -6.81
N ALA A 281 -18.74 1.22 -7.92
CA ALA A 281 -17.49 1.70 -8.53
C ALA A 281 -17.59 3.21 -8.81
N TYR A 282 -16.61 3.98 -8.34
CA TYR A 282 -16.62 5.44 -8.37
C TYR A 282 -17.80 6.11 -7.63
N GLY A 283 -18.61 5.34 -6.92
CA GLY A 283 -19.68 5.80 -6.04
C GLY A 283 -19.12 6.57 -4.84
N LYS A 284 -19.96 7.43 -4.26
CA LYS A 284 -19.59 8.21 -3.07
C LYS A 284 -19.62 7.33 -1.84
N MET A 285 -18.57 7.40 -1.02
CA MET A 285 -18.51 6.67 0.24
C MET A 285 -19.37 7.37 1.30
N SER A 286 -19.90 6.60 2.25
CA SER A 286 -20.73 7.12 3.33
C SER A 286 -20.48 6.34 4.62
N ILE A 287 -20.81 6.95 5.77
CA ILE A 287 -20.67 6.32 7.10
C ILE A 287 -21.39 4.97 7.15
N LYS A 288 -22.56 4.87 6.51
CA LYS A 288 -23.31 3.62 6.40
C LYS A 288 -22.51 2.50 5.74
N HIS A 289 -21.61 2.82 4.81
CA HIS A 289 -20.77 1.80 4.19
C HIS A 289 -19.79 1.21 5.21
N ASP A 290 -19.15 2.05 6.04
CA ASP A 290 -18.29 1.56 7.12
C ASP A 290 -19.07 0.70 8.12
N GLU A 291 -20.31 1.07 8.45
CA GLU A 291 -21.18 0.27 9.33
C GLU A 291 -21.44 -1.12 8.76
N VAL A 292 -21.78 -1.24 7.47
CA VAL A 292 -21.99 -2.55 6.82
C VAL A 292 -20.70 -3.37 6.81
N LEU A 293 -19.57 -2.75 6.47
CA LEU A 293 -18.27 -3.46 6.48
C LEU A 293 -17.89 -3.89 7.90
N MET A 294 -18.27 -3.12 8.92
CA MET A 294 -18.06 -3.47 10.33
C MET A 294 -18.94 -4.65 10.76
N GLU A 295 -20.21 -4.69 10.33
CA GLU A 295 -21.11 -5.83 10.55
C GLU A 295 -20.58 -7.10 9.89
N GLU A 296 -20.03 -6.99 8.68
CA GLU A 296 -19.36 -8.11 8.02
C GLU A 296 -18.14 -8.59 8.80
N PHE A 297 -17.29 -7.65 9.25
CA PHE A 297 -16.11 -7.93 10.05
C PHE A 297 -16.45 -8.60 11.39
N GLU A 298 -17.59 -8.26 11.99
CA GLU A 298 -18.07 -8.84 13.25
C GLU A 298 -18.25 -10.36 13.17
N ASN A 299 -18.61 -10.90 12.01
CA ASN A 299 -18.78 -12.34 11.81
C ASN A 299 -17.49 -13.15 12.01
N PHE A 300 -16.34 -12.49 11.99
CA PHE A 300 -15.03 -13.09 12.26
C PHE A 300 -14.56 -12.91 13.70
N CYS A 301 -15.37 -12.29 14.56
CA CYS A 301 -15.00 -11.95 15.93
C CYS A 301 -15.84 -12.73 16.94
N ASP A 302 -15.30 -12.91 18.15
CA ASP A 302 -16.05 -13.48 19.27
C ASP A 302 -17.36 -12.69 19.52
N ALA A 303 -18.38 -13.42 19.99
CA ALA A 303 -19.62 -12.81 20.44
C ALA A 303 -19.42 -11.98 21.71
N ALA A 304 -20.34 -11.05 21.97
CA ALA A 304 -20.37 -10.23 23.17
C ALA A 304 -20.74 -11.02 24.44
#